data_AF-A0A8C6TJM2-F1
#
_entry.id   AF-A0A8C6TJM2-F1
#
_cell.length_a   1.000
_cell.length_b   1.000
_cell.length_c   1.000
_cell.angle_alpha   90.00
_cell.angle_beta   90.00
_cell.angle_gamma   90.00
#
_symmetry.space_group_name_H-M   'P 1'
#
loop_
_entity.id
_entity.type
_entity.pdbx_description
1 polymer ?
#
loop_
_entity_poly.entity_id
_entity_poly.type
_entity_poly.pdbx_seq_one_letter_code
_entity_poly.pdbx_strand_id
1 'polypeptide(L)'
;MADAVASYDQLAHQVEALRQENSHLRRELKDNCHHLSKLETETFGMKEVLKQLQYKLEQEAVTLASSGRSDVLHQLKGHRSKMRNDPTPASCLEFSYSPVNPRVCGAFRDLLLGQMDQEERERCWYFSQLEALTQRLVQLPRIDTFSLQMDLIRQQLEFEVQQVRSVMEERFGTQDQMVQRTQMRAARLEQLERELQEARPSQETQLQVRTSAL
;
A
#
# COMPACT_ATOMS: atom_id res chain seq x y z
N MET A 1 -53.83 -61.72 -37.65
CA MET A 1 -53.12 -61.41 -36.39
C MET A 1 -53.68 -62.34 -35.35
N ALA A 2 -52.90 -63.33 -34.92
CA ALA A 2 -53.35 -64.28 -33.91
C ALA A 2 -53.12 -63.62 -32.55
N ASP A 3 -54.19 -63.15 -31.93
CA ASP A 3 -54.18 -62.81 -30.50
C ASP A 3 -53.97 -64.11 -29.75
N ALA A 4 -52.72 -64.39 -29.41
CA ALA A 4 -52.39 -65.39 -28.41
C ALA A 4 -52.93 -64.87 -27.08
N VAL A 5 -54.13 -65.32 -26.72
CA VAL A 5 -54.66 -65.14 -25.37
C VAL A 5 -53.62 -65.75 -24.43
N ALA A 6 -52.89 -64.90 -23.72
CA ALA A 6 -51.86 -65.33 -22.79
C ALA A 6 -52.48 -66.32 -21.81
N SER A 7 -51.84 -67.49 -21.64
CA SER A 7 -52.30 -68.46 -20.64
C SER A 7 -52.25 -67.81 -19.25
N TYR A 8 -53.16 -68.21 -18.37
CA TYR A 8 -53.21 -67.72 -17.00
C TYR A 8 -51.84 -67.78 -16.30
N ASP A 9 -51.05 -68.83 -16.55
CA ASP A 9 -49.69 -69.00 -16.01
C ASP A 9 -48.69 -67.95 -16.51
N GLN A 10 -48.79 -67.54 -17.78
CA GLN A 10 -47.91 -66.48 -18.34
C GLN A 10 -48.22 -65.13 -17.72
N LEU A 11 -49.51 -64.83 -17.50
CA LEU A 11 -49.92 -63.60 -16.83
C LEU A 11 -49.49 -63.59 -15.36
N ALA A 12 -49.57 -64.74 -14.67
CA ALA A 12 -49.11 -64.88 -13.29
C ALA A 12 -47.60 -64.60 -13.16
N HIS A 13 -46.78 -65.19 -14.03
CA HIS A 13 -45.34 -64.93 -14.07
C HIS A 13 -45.01 -63.46 -14.38
N GLN A 14 -45.77 -62.82 -15.28
CA GLN A 14 -45.56 -61.41 -15.61
C GLN A 14 -45.91 -60.50 -14.42
N VAL A 15 -46.97 -60.82 -13.66
CA VAL A 15 -47.30 -60.10 -12.43
C VAL A 15 -46.23 -60.28 -11.36
N GLU A 16 -45.65 -61.47 -11.22
CA GLU A 16 -44.53 -61.71 -10.31
C GLU A 16 -43.28 -60.92 -10.70
N ALA A 17 -42.91 -60.90 -11.98
CA ALA A 17 -41.80 -60.10 -12.49
C ALA A 17 -42.01 -58.60 -12.21
N LEU A 18 -43.20 -58.07 -12.50
CA LEU A 18 -43.56 -56.68 -12.22
C LEU A 18 -43.54 -56.36 -10.72
N ARG A 19 -43.90 -57.32 -9.85
CA ARG A 19 -43.81 -57.17 -8.39
C ARG A 19 -42.35 -57.11 -7.92
N GLN A 20 -41.48 -57.94 -8.49
CA GLN A 20 -40.05 -57.92 -8.19
C GLN A 20 -39.41 -56.60 -8.65
N GLU A 21 -39.73 -56.15 -9.87
CA GLU A 21 -39.26 -54.86 -10.41
C GLU A 21 -39.76 -53.69 -9.55
N ASN A 22 -41.05 -53.66 -9.18
CA ASN A 22 -41.59 -52.65 -8.26
C ASN A 22 -40.88 -52.66 -6.90
N SER A 23 -40.55 -53.84 -6.37
CA SER A 23 -39.79 -53.96 -5.11
C SER A 23 -38.38 -53.39 -5.25
N HIS A 24 -37.73 -53.66 -6.39
CA HIS A 24 -36.40 -53.15 -6.70
C HIS A 24 -36.38 -51.63 -6.86
N LEU A 25 -37.28 -51.08 -7.69
CA LEU A 25 -37.42 -49.63 -7.91
C LEU A 25 -37.73 -48.88 -6.60
N ARG A 26 -38.56 -49.44 -5.71
CA ARG A 26 -38.81 -48.87 -4.38
C ARG A 26 -37.56 -48.79 -3.52
N ARG A 27 -36.65 -49.78 -3.64
CA ARG A 27 -35.37 -49.79 -2.92
C ARG A 27 -34.43 -48.73 -3.49
N GLU A 28 -34.28 -48.66 -4.81
CA GLU A 28 -33.45 -47.65 -5.47
C GLU A 28 -33.93 -46.22 -5.19
N LEU A 29 -35.24 -45.99 -5.25
CA LEU A 29 -35.80 -44.68 -4.92
C LEU A 29 -35.48 -44.31 -3.47
N LYS A 30 -35.58 -45.27 -2.55
CA LYS A 30 -35.22 -45.05 -1.15
C LYS A 30 -33.73 -44.72 -1.01
N ASP A 31 -32.84 -45.45 -1.67
CA ASP A 31 -31.40 -45.18 -1.63
C ASP A 31 -31.06 -43.81 -2.22
N ASN A 32 -31.69 -43.43 -3.33
CA ASN A 32 -31.57 -42.10 -3.94
C ASN A 32 -32.04 -40.98 -3.00
N CYS A 33 -33.16 -41.17 -2.28
CA CYS A 33 -33.61 -40.22 -1.27
C CYS A 33 -32.57 -40.03 -0.15
N HIS A 34 -31.94 -41.11 0.32
CA HIS A 34 -30.88 -41.01 1.32
C HIS A 34 -29.65 -40.26 0.77
N HIS A 35 -29.27 -40.54 -0.48
CA HIS A 35 -28.14 -39.86 -1.10
C HIS A 35 -28.39 -38.35 -1.29
N LEU A 36 -29.58 -37.97 -1.76
CA LEU A 36 -29.96 -36.56 -1.88
C LEU A 36 -29.96 -35.85 -0.53
N SER A 37 -30.52 -36.46 0.51
CA SER A 37 -30.52 -35.89 1.86
C SER A 37 -29.08 -35.67 2.37
N LYS A 38 -28.16 -36.61 2.09
CA LYS A 38 -26.74 -36.44 2.42
C LYS A 38 -26.13 -35.24 1.68
N LEU A 39 -26.34 -35.13 0.37
CA LEU A 39 -25.84 -33.99 -0.42
C LEU A 39 -26.40 -32.65 0.08
N GLU A 40 -27.68 -32.60 0.46
CA GLU A 40 -28.29 -31.42 1.05
C GLU A 40 -27.60 -31.02 2.36
N THR A 41 -27.32 -31.99 3.25
CA THR A 41 -26.62 -31.72 4.51
C THR A 41 -25.18 -31.25 4.30
N GLU A 42 -24.44 -31.86 3.37
CA GLU A 42 -23.07 -31.47 3.02
C GLU A 42 -23.05 -30.07 2.39
N THR A 43 -23.98 -29.77 1.49
CA THR A 43 -24.13 -28.45 0.85
C THR A 43 -24.46 -27.38 1.89
N PHE A 44 -25.35 -27.68 2.83
CA PHE A 44 -25.66 -26.78 3.93
C PHE A 44 -24.44 -26.54 4.83
N GLY A 45 -23.70 -27.60 5.18
CA GLY A 45 -22.46 -27.48 5.95
C GLY A 45 -21.42 -26.60 5.25
N MET A 46 -21.22 -26.79 3.95
CA MET A 46 -20.30 -25.98 3.15
C MET A 46 -20.72 -24.50 3.13
N LYS A 47 -22.02 -24.21 3.02
CA LYS A 47 -22.56 -22.85 3.07
C LYS A 47 -22.24 -22.16 4.39
N GLU A 48 -22.31 -22.87 5.51
CA GLU A 48 -21.94 -22.31 6.82
C GLU A 48 -20.43 -22.06 6.94
N VAL A 49 -19.59 -22.96 6.43
CA VAL A 49 -18.14 -22.74 6.37
C VAL A 49 -17.80 -21.50 5.53
N LEU A 50 -18.43 -21.32 4.37
CA LEU A 50 -18.22 -20.15 3.51
C LEU A 50 -18.63 -18.85 4.20
N LYS A 51 -19.78 -18.82 4.89
CA LYS A 51 -20.19 -17.64 5.68
C LYS A 51 -19.19 -17.32 6.79
N GLN A 52 -18.68 -18.33 7.49
CA GLN A 52 -17.68 -18.13 8.54
C GLN A 52 -16.36 -17.58 7.97
N LEU A 53 -15.91 -18.09 6.83
CA LEU A 53 -14.72 -17.57 6.15
C LEU A 53 -14.93 -16.11 5.71
N GLN A 54 -16.08 -15.79 5.10
CA GLN A 54 -16.43 -14.42 4.72
C GLN A 54 -16.38 -13.48 5.93
N TYR A 55 -17.00 -13.87 7.05
CA TYR A 55 -17.00 -13.08 8.27
C TYR A 55 -15.57 -12.85 8.83
N LYS A 56 -14.72 -13.88 8.82
CA LYS A 56 -13.32 -13.75 9.27
C LYS A 56 -12.52 -12.80 8.38
N LEU A 57 -12.69 -12.90 7.06
CA LEU A 57 -12.04 -12.01 6.09
C LEU A 57 -12.47 -10.55 6.29
N GLU A 58 -13.75 -10.32 6.53
CA GLU A 58 -14.28 -8.98 6.82
C GLU A 58 -13.73 -8.40 8.13
N GLN A 59 -13.60 -9.22 9.18
CA GLN A 59 -12.98 -8.80 10.43
C GLN A 59 -11.49 -8.48 10.26
N GLU A 60 -10.75 -9.30 9.53
CA GLU A 60 -9.33 -9.08 9.26
C GLU A 60 -9.12 -7.78 8.47
N ALA A 61 -9.94 -7.54 7.45
CA ALA A 61 -9.94 -6.27 6.71
C ALA A 61 -10.22 -5.06 7.62
N VAL A 62 -11.20 -5.16 8.52
CA VAL A 62 -11.51 -4.09 9.50
C VAL A 62 -10.33 -3.85 10.44
N THR A 63 -9.67 -4.91 10.88
CA THR A 63 -8.51 -4.82 11.78
C THR A 63 -7.34 -4.12 11.07
N LEU A 64 -7.02 -4.52 9.84
CA LEU A 64 -6.00 -3.89 9.01
C LEU A 64 -6.30 -2.41 8.75
N ALA A 65 -7.57 -2.05 8.55
CA ALA A 65 -8.01 -0.68 8.32
C ALA A 65 -8.00 0.18 9.60
N SER A 66 -8.40 -0.40 10.74
CA SER A 66 -8.52 0.32 12.01
C SER A 66 -7.18 0.54 12.70
N SER A 67 -6.17 -0.30 12.45
CA SER A 67 -4.81 -0.24 13.02
C SER A 67 -3.95 0.99 12.57
N GLY A 68 -4.57 2.12 12.25
CA GLY A 68 -3.86 3.38 12.00
C GLY A 68 -4.67 4.49 11.32
N ARG A 69 -5.99 4.29 11.16
CA ARG A 69 -6.96 5.26 10.60
C ARG A 69 -6.93 6.63 11.29
N SER A 70 -6.74 6.68 12.61
CA SER A 70 -6.56 7.96 13.33
C SER A 70 -5.14 8.47 13.25
N ASP A 71 -4.18 7.57 13.12
CA ASP A 71 -2.80 7.86 13.46
C ASP A 71 -2.10 8.62 12.35
N VAL A 72 -2.30 8.26 11.08
CA VAL A 72 -1.65 8.97 9.96
C VAL A 72 -2.16 10.41 9.87
N LEU A 73 -3.47 10.60 9.95
CA LEU A 73 -4.13 11.90 9.92
C LEU A 73 -3.74 12.80 11.10
N HIS A 74 -3.72 12.23 12.31
CA HIS A 74 -3.30 12.95 13.51
C HIS A 74 -1.79 13.25 13.48
N GLN A 75 -0.97 12.31 13.02
CA GLN A 75 0.46 12.50 12.82
C GLN A 75 0.73 13.59 11.78
N LEU A 76 0.01 13.62 10.67
CA LEU A 76 0.11 14.68 9.66
C LEU A 76 -0.24 16.04 10.25
N LYS A 77 -1.32 16.16 11.04
CA LYS A 77 -1.65 17.42 11.74
C LYS A 77 -0.57 17.85 12.73
N GLY A 78 -0.01 16.90 13.48
CA GLY A 78 1.08 17.14 14.43
C GLY A 78 2.39 17.55 13.75
N HIS A 79 2.80 16.83 12.71
CA HIS A 79 3.98 17.14 11.89
C HIS A 79 3.80 18.48 11.17
N ARG A 80 2.66 18.73 10.54
CA ARG A 80 2.35 20.01 9.88
C ARG A 80 2.44 21.20 10.85
N SER A 81 2.10 20.99 12.12
CA SER A 81 2.21 22.02 13.16
C SER A 81 3.66 22.23 13.62
N LYS A 82 4.46 21.17 13.77
CA LYS A 82 5.88 21.27 14.09
C LYS A 82 6.68 21.98 13.00
N MET A 83 6.37 21.65 11.74
CA MET A 83 7.12 22.13 10.59
C MET A 83 6.63 23.50 10.05
N ARG A 84 5.54 24.07 10.59
CA ARG A 84 5.10 25.45 10.28
C ARG A 84 6.05 26.49 10.88
N ASN A 85 6.87 26.11 11.85
CA ASN A 85 7.76 27.03 12.56
C ASN A 85 9.18 27.08 11.96
N ASP A 86 9.51 26.23 10.99
CA ASP A 86 10.74 26.33 10.23
C ASP A 86 10.54 27.23 9.01
N PRO A 87 11.50 28.13 8.69
CA PRO A 87 11.41 28.97 7.52
C PRO A 87 11.24 28.10 6.29
N THR A 88 10.16 28.36 5.54
CA THR A 88 9.86 27.74 4.25
C THR A 88 11.14 27.60 3.42
N PRO A 89 11.42 26.45 2.78
CA PRO A 89 12.59 26.27 1.91
C PRO A 89 12.57 27.15 0.64
N ALA A 90 11.58 28.05 0.55
CA ALA A 90 11.35 29.04 -0.48
C ALA A 90 12.18 30.32 -0.32
N SER A 91 13.06 30.46 0.68
CA SER A 91 14.03 31.56 0.69
C SER A 91 15.17 31.28 -0.31
N CYS A 92 14.83 31.19 -1.60
CA CYS A 92 15.74 31.15 -2.73
C CYS A 92 16.58 32.44 -2.90
N LEU A 93 16.56 33.36 -1.93
CA LEU A 93 17.42 34.54 -1.87
C LEU A 93 18.90 34.19 -1.67
N GLU A 94 19.21 32.95 -1.27
CA GLU A 94 20.57 32.50 -1.01
C GLU A 94 21.36 32.10 -2.26
N PHE A 95 20.73 31.91 -3.42
CA PHE A 95 21.41 31.47 -4.65
C PHE A 95 22.07 32.58 -5.46
N SER A 96 21.76 33.84 -5.18
CA SER A 96 22.30 34.99 -5.91
C SER A 96 23.58 35.58 -5.29
N TYR A 97 23.95 35.17 -4.07
CA TYR A 97 25.11 35.69 -3.36
C TYR A 97 26.27 34.70 -3.38
N SER A 98 27.38 35.04 -4.05
CA SER A 98 28.66 34.32 -3.90
C SER A 98 29.51 34.94 -2.80
N PRO A 99 29.72 34.24 -1.66
CA PRO A 99 30.60 34.73 -0.63
C PRO A 99 32.06 34.62 -1.09
N VAL A 100 32.70 35.77 -1.32
CA VAL A 100 34.11 35.85 -1.74
C VAL A 100 35.09 35.38 -0.63
N ASN A 101 34.59 35.22 0.61
CA ASN A 101 35.41 34.82 1.75
C ASN A 101 35.31 33.30 2.01
N PRO A 102 36.43 32.54 2.01
CA PRO A 102 36.41 31.09 2.19
C PRO A 102 35.83 30.62 3.53
N ARG A 103 35.93 31.41 4.60
CA ARG A 103 35.28 31.06 5.89
C ARG A 103 33.75 31.13 5.80
N VAL A 104 33.24 32.10 5.04
CA VAL A 104 31.80 32.28 4.80
C VAL A 104 31.30 31.24 3.80
N CYS A 105 32.12 30.89 2.80
CA CYS A 105 31.84 29.85 1.82
C CYS A 105 31.68 28.47 2.49
N GLY A 106 32.55 28.13 3.46
CA GLY A 106 32.43 26.90 4.26
C GLY A 106 31.17 26.85 5.12
N ALA A 107 30.88 27.92 5.87
CA ALA A 107 29.68 27.99 6.70
C ALA A 107 28.38 27.90 5.87
N PHE A 108 28.36 28.51 4.68
CA PHE A 108 27.22 28.46 3.77
C PHE A 108 27.03 27.07 3.15
N ARG A 109 28.12 26.36 2.81
CA ARG A 109 28.08 24.95 2.37
C ARG A 109 27.45 24.06 3.44
N ASP A 110 27.90 24.18 4.70
CA ASP A 110 27.42 23.35 5.80
C ASP A 110 25.95 23.66 6.15
N LEU A 111 25.54 24.93 6.07
CA LEU A 111 24.13 25.33 6.19
C LEU A 111 23.26 24.70 5.10
N LEU A 112 23.70 24.78 3.85
CA LEU A 112 22.97 24.24 2.71
C LEU A 112 22.83 22.71 2.79
N LEU A 113 23.90 22.01 3.16
CA LEU A 113 23.86 20.57 3.44
C LEU A 113 22.90 20.24 4.58
N GLY A 114 22.94 21.00 5.68
CA GLY A 114 22.02 20.80 6.80
C GLY A 114 20.55 20.98 6.43
N GLN A 115 20.23 21.97 5.59
CA GLN A 115 18.89 22.18 5.05
C GLN A 115 18.46 21.03 4.12
N MET A 116 19.35 20.55 3.25
CA MET A 116 19.07 19.40 2.37
C MET A 116 18.83 18.12 3.17
N ASP A 117 19.67 17.84 4.15
CA ASP A 117 19.53 16.66 5.01
C ASP A 117 18.24 16.69 5.82
N GLN A 118 17.85 17.87 6.31
CA GLN A 118 16.58 18.05 7.02
C GLN A 118 15.41 17.78 6.08
N GLU A 119 15.39 18.40 4.91
CA GLU A 119 14.36 18.19 3.90
C GLU A 119 14.26 16.70 3.50
N GLU A 120 15.38 16.01 3.32
CA GLU A 120 15.40 14.60 2.97
C GLU A 120 14.84 13.72 4.10
N ARG A 121 15.16 14.02 5.37
CA ARG A 121 14.56 13.33 6.52
C ARG A 121 13.05 13.48 6.55
N GLU A 122 12.55 14.67 6.27
CA GLU A 122 11.10 14.92 6.20
C GLU A 122 10.45 14.13 5.07
N ARG A 123 11.07 14.11 3.90
CA ARG A 123 10.60 13.31 2.76
C ARG A 123 10.59 11.82 3.08
N CYS A 124 11.64 11.30 3.69
CA CYS A 124 11.71 9.91 4.14
C CYS A 124 10.57 9.56 5.10
N TRP A 125 10.18 10.50 5.96
CA TRP A 125 9.01 10.33 6.82
C TRP A 125 7.72 10.20 6.00
N TYR A 126 7.46 11.10 5.05
CA TYR A 126 6.28 10.99 4.18
C TYR A 126 6.27 9.69 3.35
N PHE A 127 7.42 9.29 2.80
CA PHE A 127 7.53 8.04 2.04
C PHE A 127 7.28 6.80 2.90
N SER A 128 7.80 6.77 4.14
CA SER A 128 7.49 5.69 5.10
C SER A 128 5.98 5.58 5.35
N GLN A 129 5.27 6.70 5.48
CA GLN A 129 3.82 6.70 5.67
C GLN A 129 3.07 6.22 4.42
N LEU A 130 3.48 6.67 3.23
CA LEU A 130 2.91 6.22 1.96
C LEU A 130 3.15 4.72 1.74
N GLU A 131 4.33 4.23 2.07
CA GLU A 131 4.67 2.81 1.98
C GLU A 131 3.80 1.98 2.92
N ALA A 132 3.65 2.39 4.19
CA ALA A 132 2.79 1.71 5.15
C ALA A 132 1.33 1.62 4.65
N LEU A 133 0.78 2.69 4.08
CA LEU A 133 -0.57 2.69 3.50
C LEU A 133 -0.66 1.80 2.25
N THR A 134 0.36 1.83 1.39
CA THR A 134 0.41 1.01 0.18
C THR A 134 0.51 -0.49 0.53
N GLN A 135 1.29 -0.85 1.53
CA GLN A 135 1.39 -2.23 2.02
C GLN A 135 0.04 -2.73 2.54
N ARG A 136 -0.71 -1.90 3.29
CA ARG A 136 -2.09 -2.24 3.73
C ARG A 136 -3.04 -2.45 2.54
N LEU A 137 -2.92 -1.63 1.50
CA LEU A 137 -3.70 -1.76 0.27
C LEU A 137 -3.42 -3.07 -0.48
N VAL A 138 -2.17 -3.53 -0.49
CA VAL A 138 -1.76 -4.78 -1.15
C VAL A 138 -2.18 -6.01 -0.33
N GLN A 139 -2.13 -5.92 1.00
CA GLN A 139 -2.48 -7.01 1.92
C GLN A 139 -3.99 -7.24 2.04
N LEU A 140 -4.82 -6.28 1.62
CA LEU A 140 -6.27 -6.46 1.58
C LEU A 140 -6.62 -7.70 0.73
N PRO A 141 -7.41 -8.64 1.25
CA PRO A 141 -7.82 -9.83 0.52
C PRO A 141 -8.38 -9.46 -0.86
N ARG A 142 -7.82 -10.06 -1.91
CA ARG A 142 -8.28 -9.88 -3.29
C ARG A 142 -9.23 -11.02 -3.63
N ILE A 143 -10.45 -10.93 -3.12
CA ILE A 143 -11.51 -11.87 -3.47
C ILE A 143 -12.50 -11.12 -4.34
N ASP A 144 -12.72 -11.61 -5.55
CA ASP A 144 -13.59 -10.97 -6.56
C ASP A 144 -15.08 -10.96 -6.15
N THR A 145 -15.43 -11.53 -4.99
CA THR A 145 -16.76 -11.44 -4.39
C THR A 145 -16.85 -10.22 -3.47
N PHE A 146 -17.40 -9.16 -4.03
CA PHE A 146 -17.69 -7.84 -3.46
C PHE A 146 -18.32 -7.90 -2.06
N SER A 147 -17.52 -7.55 -1.04
CA SER A 147 -18.02 -7.06 0.24
C SER A 147 -17.94 -5.54 0.21
N LEU A 148 -19.08 -4.84 0.23
CA LEU A 148 -19.16 -3.37 0.27
C LEU A 148 -18.25 -2.76 1.35
N GLN A 149 -18.10 -3.46 2.47
CA GLN A 149 -17.22 -3.08 3.56
C GLN A 149 -15.74 -3.06 3.15
N MET A 150 -15.31 -4.05 2.36
CA MET A 150 -13.94 -4.13 1.84
C MET A 150 -13.66 -3.02 0.82
N ASP A 151 -14.64 -2.71 -0.05
CA ASP A 151 -14.53 -1.58 -0.98
C ASP A 151 -14.43 -0.25 -0.24
N LEU A 152 -15.22 -0.06 0.81
CA LEU A 152 -15.17 1.14 1.63
C LEU A 152 -13.82 1.28 2.37
N ILE A 153 -13.25 0.16 2.83
CA ILE A 153 -11.91 0.15 3.42
C ILE A 153 -10.85 0.53 2.39
N ARG A 154 -10.91 -0.04 1.18
CA ARG A 154 -9.99 0.28 0.09
C ARG A 154 -10.05 1.76 -0.29
N GLN A 155 -11.24 2.27 -0.56
CA GLN A 155 -11.46 3.69 -0.89
C GLN A 155 -10.94 4.62 0.21
N GLN A 156 -11.13 4.24 1.48
CA GLN A 156 -10.62 5.02 2.60
C GLN A 156 -9.08 5.06 2.64
N LEU A 157 -8.40 3.92 2.45
CA LEU A 157 -6.93 3.89 2.42
C LEU A 157 -6.38 4.66 1.21
N GLU A 158 -7.03 4.56 0.05
CA GLU A 158 -6.69 5.36 -1.13
C GLU A 158 -6.83 6.86 -0.87
N PHE A 159 -7.90 7.27 -0.17
CA PHE A 159 -8.08 8.65 0.24
C PHE A 159 -6.94 9.13 1.17
N GLU A 160 -6.53 8.31 2.14
CA GLU A 160 -5.41 8.64 3.03
C GLU A 160 -4.08 8.76 2.26
N VAL A 161 -3.82 7.89 1.28
CA VAL A 161 -2.65 8.01 0.38
C VAL A 161 -2.67 9.34 -0.37
N GLN A 162 -3.82 9.72 -0.94
CA GLN A 162 -3.95 10.99 -1.65
C GLN A 162 -3.76 12.18 -0.73
N GLN A 163 -4.25 12.11 0.50
CA GLN A 163 -4.07 13.16 1.48
C GLN A 163 -2.60 13.34 1.89
N VAL A 164 -1.86 12.25 2.13
CA VAL A 164 -0.42 12.33 2.42
C VAL A 164 0.32 12.97 1.25
N ARG A 165 0.00 12.59 0.00
CA ARG A 165 0.58 13.19 -1.22
C ARG A 165 0.28 14.67 -1.34
N SER A 166 -0.96 15.08 -1.11
CA SER A 166 -1.38 16.48 -1.17
C SER A 166 -0.66 17.33 -0.12
N VAL A 167 -0.56 16.86 1.13
CA VAL A 167 0.20 17.58 2.17
C VAL A 167 1.69 17.64 1.83
N MET A 168 2.26 16.57 1.26
CA MET A 168 3.65 16.56 0.83
C MET A 168 3.90 17.57 -0.31
N GLU A 169 2.99 17.67 -1.28
CA GLU A 169 3.05 18.62 -2.39
C GLU A 169 2.88 20.08 -1.93
N GLU A 170 1.99 20.35 -0.97
CA GLU A 170 1.89 21.67 -0.32
C GLU A 170 3.21 22.09 0.37
N ARG A 171 3.98 21.12 0.88
CA ARG A 171 5.21 21.36 1.64
C ARG A 171 6.45 21.50 0.77
N PHE A 172 6.57 20.73 -0.30
CA PHE A 172 7.78 20.67 -1.12
C PHE A 172 7.58 21.12 -2.58
N GLY A 173 6.34 21.45 -2.96
CA GLY A 173 5.97 21.66 -4.35
C GLY A 173 5.78 20.35 -5.11
N THR A 174 5.57 20.47 -6.41
CA THR A 174 5.43 19.30 -7.29
C THR A 174 6.73 18.50 -7.33
N GLN A 175 6.65 17.24 -7.74
CA GLN A 175 7.83 16.38 -7.91
C GLN A 175 8.88 17.03 -8.82
N ASP A 176 8.46 17.68 -9.91
CA ASP A 176 9.37 18.36 -10.84
C ASP A 176 10.06 19.57 -10.20
N GLN A 177 9.33 20.39 -9.46
CA GLN A 177 9.87 21.56 -8.75
C GLN A 177 10.90 21.14 -7.70
N MET A 178 10.62 20.04 -7.00
CA MET A 178 11.50 19.46 -6.01
C MET A 178 12.79 18.91 -6.65
N VAL A 179 12.69 18.18 -7.76
CA VAL A 179 13.86 17.71 -8.52
C VAL A 179 14.71 18.88 -9.00
N GLN A 180 14.09 19.92 -9.59
CA GLN A 180 14.78 21.12 -10.03
C GLN A 180 15.51 21.82 -8.88
N ARG A 181 14.86 21.93 -7.72
CA ARG A 181 15.44 22.56 -6.52
C ARG A 181 16.62 21.76 -5.98
N THR A 182 16.54 20.43 -5.95
CA THR A 182 17.68 19.57 -5.57
C THR A 182 18.84 19.73 -6.54
N GLN A 183 18.58 19.79 -7.86
CA GLN A 183 19.62 20.01 -8.87
C GLN A 183 20.31 21.37 -8.70
N MET A 184 19.56 22.45 -8.47
CA MET A 184 20.10 23.78 -8.22
C MET A 184 20.98 23.82 -6.96
N ARG A 185 20.54 23.16 -5.88
CA ARG A 185 21.31 23.03 -4.63
C ARG A 185 22.60 22.25 -4.83
N ALA A 186 22.55 21.15 -5.56
CA ALA A 186 23.74 20.35 -5.88
C ALA A 186 24.77 21.15 -6.69
N ALA A 187 24.32 21.85 -7.75
CA ALA A 187 25.21 22.70 -8.55
C ALA A 187 25.85 23.83 -7.72
N ARG A 188 25.10 24.38 -6.76
CA ARG A 188 25.64 25.40 -5.85
C ARG A 188 26.68 24.83 -4.88
N LEU A 189 26.47 23.64 -4.34
CA LEU A 189 27.46 22.95 -3.52
C LEU A 189 28.75 22.69 -4.29
N GLU A 190 28.67 22.21 -5.54
CA GLU A 190 29.83 22.03 -6.40
C GLU A 190 30.58 23.35 -6.68
N GLN A 191 29.86 24.47 -6.77
CA GLN A 191 30.50 25.79 -6.89
C GLN A 191 31.25 26.18 -5.61
N LEU A 192 30.61 26.04 -4.44
CA LEU A 192 31.22 26.39 -3.15
C LEU A 192 32.45 25.51 -2.86
N GLU A 193 32.41 24.23 -3.24
CA GLU A 193 33.55 23.32 -3.10
C GLU A 193 34.75 23.75 -3.97
N ARG A 194 34.50 24.27 -5.17
CA ARG A 194 35.55 24.86 -6.02
C ARG A 194 36.12 26.14 -5.41
N GLU A 195 35.27 27.07 -4.97
CA GLU A 195 35.69 28.33 -4.34
C GLU A 195 36.55 28.07 -3.08
N LEU A 196 36.18 27.06 -2.28
CA LEU A 196 36.95 26.64 -1.11
C LEU A 196 38.31 26.02 -1.48
N GLN A 197 38.35 25.22 -2.55
CA GLN A 197 39.59 24.59 -3.02
C GLN A 197 40.56 25.59 -3.63
N GLU A 198 40.06 26.61 -4.34
CA GLU A 198 40.85 27.70 -4.92
C GLU A 198 41.41 28.65 -3.84
N ALA A 199 40.70 28.83 -2.73
CA ALA A 199 41.14 29.70 -1.63
C ALA A 199 42.20 29.06 -0.70
N ARG A 200 42.32 27.72 -0.69
CA ARG A 200 43.34 26.97 0.08
C ARG A 200 44.79 27.29 -0.33
N PRO A 201 45.20 27.23 -1.62
CA PRO A 201 46.59 27.47 -2.02
C PRO A 201 47.07 28.89 -1.72
N SER A 202 46.19 29.90 -1.74
CA SER A 202 46.56 31.29 -1.42
C SER A 202 46.91 31.51 0.07
N GLN A 203 46.32 30.74 0.99
CA GLN A 203 46.67 30.79 2.42
C GLN A 203 48.00 30.09 2.70
N GLU A 204 48.26 28.93 2.10
CA GLU A 204 49.54 28.21 2.27
C GLU A 204 50.73 29.00 1.69
N THR A 205 50.54 29.67 0.56
CA THR A 205 51.58 30.51 -0.05
C THR A 205 51.88 31.75 0.81
N GLN A 206 50.86 32.37 1.43
CA GLN A 206 51.09 33.50 2.37
C GLN A 206 51.74 33.08 3.69
N LEU A 207 51.44 31.87 4.18
CA LEU A 207 52.06 31.32 5.40
C LEU A 207 53.52 30.97 5.16
N GLN A 208 53.88 30.38 4.01
CA GLN A 208 55.28 30.09 3.65
C GLN A 208 56.14 31.35 3.46
N VAL A 209 55.60 32.42 2.86
CA VAL A 209 56.35 33.68 2.70
C VAL A 209 56.60 34.36 4.06
N ARG A 210 55.66 34.26 5.01
CA ARG A 210 55.84 34.80 6.37
C ARG A 210 56.84 34.01 7.22
N THR A 211 56.90 32.69 7.06
CA THR A 211 57.88 31.86 7.78
C THR A 211 59.28 31.90 7.17
N SER A 212 59.41 32.33 5.91
CA SER A 212 60.71 32.49 5.23
C SER A 212 61.31 33.90 5.38
N ALA A 213 60.57 34.84 5.97
CA ALA A 213 60.97 36.24 6.19
C ALA A 213 61.33 36.55 7.66
N LEU A 214 61.43 35.51 8.50
CA LEU A 214 62.01 35.52 9.85
C LEU A 214 63.28 34.69 9.84
#